data_AF-A0A520IHG3-F1
#
_entry.id   AF-A0A520IHG3-F1
#
_cell.length_a   1.000
_cell.length_b   1.000
_cell.length_c   1.000
_cell.angle_alpha   90.00
_cell.angle_beta   90.00
_cell.angle_gamma   90.00
#
_symmetry.space_group_name_H-M   'P 1'
#
loop_
_entity.id
_entity.type
_entity.pdbx_description
1 polymer ?
#
loop_
_entity_poly.entity_id
_entity_poly.type
_entity_poly.pdbx_seq_one_letter_code
_entity_poly.pdbx_strand_id
1 'polypeptide(L)'
;MLRTEVPTPREGRVAICMPVDRPGVYAVDVRHDINANDKTDRSDGGGASGNPHVTLFDMLFSRKPDPKIVQVRVGSGTTIVPVTLTYLQGGSLQPIR
;
A
#
# COMPACT_ATOMS: atom_id res chain seq x y z
N MET A 1 11.62 -0.64 9.94
CA MET A 1 10.64 -0.86 8.85
C MET A 1 11.02 -2.16 8.19
N LEU A 2 10.08 -3.10 8.07
CA LEU A 2 10.30 -4.33 7.34
C LEU A 2 9.83 -4.11 5.89
N ARG A 3 10.64 -4.50 4.91
CA ARG A 3 10.33 -4.39 3.47
C ARG A 3 10.49 -5.77 2.84
N THR A 4 9.56 -6.12 1.97
CA THR A 4 9.60 -7.31 1.13
C THR A 4 9.20 -6.91 -0.28
N GLU A 5 9.98 -7.34 -1.26
CA GLU A 5 9.67 -7.15 -2.67
C GLU A 5 9.19 -8.46 -3.27
N VAL A 6 8.17 -8.36 -4.10
CA VAL A 6 7.63 -9.48 -4.84
C VAL A 6 7.49 -9.10 -6.31
N PRO A 7 7.74 -10.01 -7.25
CA PRO A 7 7.41 -9.78 -8.65
C PRO A 7 5.91 -9.56 -8.82
N THR A 8 5.53 -8.51 -9.56
CA THR A 8 4.13 -8.28 -9.92
C THR A 8 3.74 -9.26 -11.05
N PRO A 9 2.67 -10.07 -10.89
CA PRO A 9 2.15 -10.88 -11.97
C PRO A 9 1.60 -9.98 -13.08
N ARG A 10 1.52 -10.50 -14.31
CA ARG A 10 0.96 -9.75 -15.45
C ARG A 10 -0.49 -9.31 -15.20
N GLU A 11 -1.27 -10.14 -14.52
CA GLU A 11 -2.69 -9.90 -14.23
C GLU A 11 -3.06 -10.52 -12.87
N GLY A 12 -4.15 -10.03 -12.29
CA GLY A 12 -4.72 -10.55 -11.06
C GLY A 12 -4.17 -9.93 -9.77
N ARG A 13 -4.51 -10.55 -8.64
CA ARG A 13 -4.13 -10.06 -7.30
C ARG A 13 -2.72 -10.49 -6.95
N VAL A 14 -2.00 -9.62 -6.26
CA VAL A 14 -0.70 -9.93 -5.64
C VAL A 14 -0.94 -10.36 -4.19
N ALA A 15 -0.38 -11.51 -3.81
CA ALA A 15 -0.34 -11.95 -2.43
C ALA A 15 1.08 -11.79 -1.89
N ILE A 16 1.22 -11.06 -0.78
CA ILE A 16 2.50 -10.81 -0.13
C ILE A 16 2.43 -11.39 1.29
N CYS A 17 3.35 -12.31 1.59
CA CYS A 17 3.53 -12.81 2.95
C CYS A 17 4.63 -11.98 3.63
N MET A 18 4.24 -11.20 4.65
CA MET A 18 5.16 -10.40 5.44
C MET A 18 5.29 -11.01 6.84
N PRO A 19 6.47 -11.52 7.24
CA PRO A 19 6.67 -12.02 8.59
C PRO A 19 6.66 -10.86 9.59
N VAL A 20 6.16 -11.08 10.81
CA VAL A 20 6.29 -10.13 11.92
C VAL A 20 6.74 -10.89 13.17
N ASP A 21 7.57 -10.25 13.99
CA ASP A 21 8.23 -10.93 15.12
C ASP A 21 7.27 -11.37 16.23
N ARG A 22 6.15 -10.67 16.39
CA ARG A 22 5.16 -10.92 17.46
C ARG A 22 3.77 -10.35 17.11
N PRO A 23 2.71 -10.82 17.79
CA PRO A 23 1.40 -10.16 17.73
C PRO A 23 1.51 -8.69 18.15
N GLY A 24 0.70 -7.82 17.54
CA GLY A 24 0.76 -6.38 17.79
C GLY A 24 -0.06 -5.52 16.84
N VAL A 25 0.10 -4.21 16.95
CA VAL A 25 -0.51 -3.22 16.04
C VAL A 25 0.53 -2.76 15.02
N TYR A 26 0.18 -2.87 13.75
CA TYR A 26 1.03 -2.54 12.62
C TYR A 26 0.31 -1.62 11.64
N ALA A 27 1.06 -1.02 10.73
CA ALA A 27 0.53 -0.44 9.50
C ALA A 27 1.29 -1.06 8.34
N VAL A 28 0.60 -1.28 7.22
CA VAL A 28 1.19 -1.82 6.00
C VAL A 28 1.08 -0.74 4.94
N ASP A 29 2.21 -0.36 4.36
CA ASP A 29 2.29 0.40 3.13
C ASP A 29 2.70 -0.51 1.97
N VAL A 30 2.14 -0.25 0.79
CA VAL A 30 2.47 -0.98 -0.43
C VAL A 30 2.75 0.03 -1.53
N ARG A 31 3.91 -0.14 -2.17
CA ARG A 31 4.31 0.60 -3.37
C ARG A 31 4.38 -0.36 -4.54
N HIS A 32 3.85 0.05 -5.68
CA HIS A 32 4.07 -0.59 -6.97
C HIS A 32 4.91 0.34 -7.84
N ASP A 33 6.18 -0.01 -8.02
CA ASP A 33 7.06 0.61 -9.02
C ASP A 33 6.62 0.10 -10.40
N ILE A 34 5.79 0.89 -11.08
CA ILE A 34 5.15 0.48 -12.33
C ILE A 34 6.10 0.57 -13.53
N ASN A 35 7.13 1.41 -13.42
CA ASN A 35 8.05 1.72 -14.52
C ASN A 35 9.42 1.02 -14.34
N ALA A 36 9.58 0.26 -13.25
CA ALA A 36 10.76 -0.54 -12.91
C ALA A 36 12.05 0.29 -12.82
N ASN A 37 11.96 1.51 -12.29
CA ASN A 37 13.11 2.41 -12.16
C ASN A 37 13.74 2.44 -10.74
N ASP A 38 13.17 1.69 -9.78
CA ASP A 38 13.52 1.64 -8.36
C ASP A 38 13.54 3.00 -7.64
N LYS A 39 12.75 3.96 -8.14
CA LYS A 39 12.55 5.28 -7.53
C LYS A 39 11.11 5.42 -7.12
N THR A 40 10.90 6.14 -6.02
CA THR A 40 9.55 6.61 -5.69
C THR A 40 9.23 7.84 -6.52
N ASP A 41 8.31 7.72 -7.45
CA ASP A 41 7.85 8.84 -8.28
C ASP A 41 6.32 8.88 -8.43
N ARG A 42 5.81 9.87 -9.17
CA ARG A 42 4.36 10.11 -9.30
C ARG A 42 3.64 9.06 -10.16
N SER A 43 4.37 8.26 -10.92
CA SER A 43 3.80 7.19 -11.73
C SER A 43 3.54 5.92 -10.92
N ASP A 44 4.19 5.77 -9.77
CA ASP A 44 4.00 4.62 -8.88
C ASP A 44 2.57 4.50 -8.38
N GLY A 45 2.18 3.25 -8.14
CA GLY A 45 0.99 2.92 -7.37
C GLY A 45 1.28 2.91 -5.89
N GLY A 46 0.33 3.39 -5.09
CA GLY A 46 0.41 3.38 -3.63
C GLY A 46 -0.88 2.89 -2.98
N GLY A 47 -0.72 2.24 -1.83
CA GLY A 47 -1.83 1.86 -0.97
C GLY A 47 -1.37 1.63 0.46
N ALA A 48 -2.31 1.67 1.39
CA ALA A 48 -2.06 1.37 2.80
C ALA A 48 -3.15 0.45 3.35
N SER A 49 -2.83 -0.27 4.43
CA SER A 49 -3.81 -1.01 5.21
C SER A 49 -4.98 -0.11 5.63
N GLY A 50 -6.17 -0.70 5.75
CA GLY A 50 -7.40 0.04 6.03
C GLY A 50 -7.97 0.85 4.86
N ASN A 51 -7.25 0.89 3.71
CA ASN A 51 -7.68 1.57 2.48
C ASN A 51 -8.21 2.99 2.72
N PRO A 52 -7.41 3.88 3.35
CA PRO A 52 -7.82 5.26 3.56
C PRO A 52 -8.12 5.94 2.23
N HIS A 53 -9.10 6.83 2.22
CA HIS A 53 -9.34 7.68 1.07
C HIS A 53 -8.23 8.72 0.96
N VAL A 54 -7.42 8.64 -0.10
CA VAL A 54 -6.31 9.57 -0.37
C VAL A 54 -6.64 10.33 -1.64
N THR A 55 -6.51 11.66 -1.59
CA THR A 55 -6.74 12.53 -2.75
C THR A 55 -5.43 13.02 -3.37
N LEU A 56 -5.50 13.57 -4.58
CA LEU A 56 -4.35 14.27 -5.19
C LEU A 56 -3.86 15.43 -4.31
N PHE A 57 -4.76 16.12 -3.61
CA PHE A 57 -4.40 17.19 -2.70
C PHE A 57 -3.56 16.66 -1.52
N ASP A 58 -3.95 15.53 -0.94
CA ASP A 58 -3.19 14.90 0.14
C ASP A 58 -1.78 14.51 -0.34
N MET A 59 -1.66 13.97 -1.55
CA MET A 59 -0.37 13.63 -2.15
C MET A 59 0.51 14.88 -2.39
N LEU A 60 -0.06 15.95 -2.97
CA LEU A 60 0.67 17.18 -3.29
C LEU A 60 1.21 17.86 -2.03
N PHE A 61 0.48 17.79 -0.92
CA PHE A 61 0.87 18.35 0.37
C PHE A 61 1.45 17.30 1.34
N SER A 62 1.78 16.10 0.85
CA SER A 62 2.39 15.00 1.63
C SER A 62 1.66 14.68 2.94
N ARG A 63 0.32 14.77 2.92
CA ARG A 63 -0.53 14.45 4.07
C ARG A 63 -0.60 12.95 4.26
N LYS A 64 -0.28 12.50 5.47
CA LYS A 64 -0.36 11.09 5.83
C LYS A 64 -1.80 10.73 6.25
N PRO A 65 -2.27 9.51 5.94
CA PRO A 65 -3.52 9.00 6.46
C PRO A 65 -3.54 8.97 7.99
N ASP A 66 -4.74 9.00 8.59
CA ASP A 66 -4.91 8.85 10.03
C ASP A 66 -4.39 7.47 10.48
N PRO A 67 -3.46 7.41 11.46
CA PRO A 67 -2.98 6.16 12.05
C PRO A 67 -4.10 5.21 12.50
N LYS A 68 -5.25 5.75 12.94
CA LYS A 68 -6.41 4.97 13.37
C LYS A 68 -7.11 4.23 12.24
N ILE A 69 -6.98 4.74 11.01
CA ILE A 69 -7.54 4.09 9.80
C ILE A 69 -6.58 3.01 9.32
N VAL A 70 -5.28 3.30 9.31
CA VAL A 70 -4.28 2.40 8.74
C VAL A 70 -3.83 1.29 9.68
N GLN A 71 -4.12 1.37 10.98
CA GLN A 71 -3.73 0.34 11.93
C GLN A 71 -4.42 -1.01 11.66
N VAL A 72 -3.63 -2.08 11.68
CA VAL A 72 -4.08 -3.47 11.64
C VAL A 72 -3.58 -4.20 12.88
N ARG A 73 -4.44 -5.04 13.46
CA ARG A 73 -4.08 -5.89 14.60
C ARG A 73 -3.68 -7.27 14.08
N VAL A 74 -2.42 -7.64 14.28
CA VAL A 74 -1.88 -8.95 13.90
C VAL A 74 -1.84 -9.84 15.14
N GLY A 75 -2.46 -11.01 15.03
CA GLY A 75 -2.52 -12.02 16.09
C GLY A 75 -1.37 -13.03 16.02
N SER A 76 -1.56 -14.19 16.64
CA SER A 76 -0.60 -15.31 16.62
C SER A 76 -0.62 -16.14 15.32
N GLY A 77 -1.54 -15.85 14.39
CA GLY A 77 -1.65 -16.50 13.10
C GLY A 77 -1.66 -15.50 11.94
N THR A 78 -1.84 -16.00 10.72
CA THR A 78 -1.88 -15.17 9.52
C THR A 78 -3.08 -14.21 9.56
N THR A 79 -2.78 -12.91 9.49
CA THR A 79 -3.80 -11.87 9.32
C THR A 79 -3.83 -11.44 7.87
N ILE A 80 -4.97 -11.59 7.21
CA ILE A 80 -5.14 -11.14 5.82
C ILE A 80 -5.47 -9.65 5.84
N VAL A 81 -4.66 -8.85 5.16
CA VAL A 81 -4.82 -7.40 5.07
C VAL A 81 -5.05 -7.02 3.60
N PRO A 82 -6.29 -6.73 3.18
CA PRO A 82 -6.55 -6.30 1.82
C PRO A 82 -6.08 -4.85 1.63
N VAL A 83 -5.22 -4.63 0.64
CA VAL A 83 -4.76 -3.30 0.22
C VAL A 83 -5.13 -3.08 -1.23
N THR A 84 -5.83 -1.99 -1.50
CA THR A 84 -6.16 -1.52 -2.85
C THR A 84 -5.15 -0.47 -3.24
N LEU A 85 -4.40 -0.74 -4.31
CA LEU A 85 -3.50 0.25 -4.87
C LEU A 85 -4.26 1.27 -5.70
N THR A 86 -3.83 2.52 -5.60
CA THR A 86 -4.29 3.64 -6.41
C THR A 86 -3.12 4.27 -7.14
N TYR A 87 -3.42 4.85 -8.30
CA TYR A 87 -2.45 5.40 -9.24
C TYR A 87 -2.94 6.76 -9.68
N LEU A 88 -2.01 7.67 -9.97
CA LEU A 88 -2.34 8.98 -10.50
C LEU A 88 -2.83 8.86 -11.95
N GLN A 89 -4.14 9.05 -12.15
CA GLN A 89 -4.80 8.96 -13.44
C GLN A 89 -5.68 10.20 -13.64
N GLY A 90 -5.42 10.97 -14.70
CA GLY A 90 -6.25 12.12 -15.07
C GLY A 90 -6.41 13.18 -13.97
N GLY A 91 -5.40 13.35 -13.10
CA GLY A 91 -5.47 14.31 -11.99
C GLY A 91 -6.19 13.79 -10.72
N SER A 92 -6.42 12.49 -10.62
CA SER A 92 -7.00 11.86 -9.43
C SER A 92 -6.27 10.56 -9.09
N LEU A 93 -6.33 10.12 -7.83
CA LEU A 93 -5.81 8.82 -7.41
C LEU A 93 -6.93 7.79 -7.50
N GLN A 94 -6.77 6.80 -8.38
CA GLN A 94 -7.78 5.76 -8.60
C GLN A 94 -7.16 4.37 -8.79
N PRO A 95 -7.87 3.29 -8.41
CA PRO A 95 -7.44 1.94 -8.72
C PRO A 95 -7.35 1.70 -10.24
N ILE A 96 -6.44 0.81 -10.65
CA ILE A 96 -6.45 0.27 -12.02
C ILE A 96 -7.62 -0.72 -12.14
N ARG A 97 -8.30 -0.70 -13.27
CA ARG A 97 -9.31 -1.70 -13.65
C ARG A 97 -8.69 -2.83 -14.43
#